data_AF-A0A4Q7P6G6-F1
#
_entry.id   AF-A0A4Q7P6G6-F1
#
_cell.length_a   1.000
_cell.length_b   1.000
_cell.length_c   1.000
_cell.angle_alpha   90.00
_cell.angle_beta   90.00
_cell.angle_gamma   90.00
#
_symmetry.space_group_name_H-M   'P 1'
#
loop_
_entity.id
_entity.type
_entity.pdbx_description
1 polymer ?
#
loop_
_entity_poly.entity_id
_entity_poly.type
_entity_poly.pdbx_seq_one_letter_code
_entity_poly.pdbx_strand_id
1 'polypeptide(L)'
;MIHEMFHAEFYRAVKTNMPSSGNILFRDTFDQYVKTYMGTADHHHNLMADRYLDVMADILADIHKKLDYTAFANELKDVYPNGIPKSFYKSLAWEGLTGTLSFQIMKNVKVNPPLKSPFQKYEEAKRLSQMGLKNCN
;
A
#
# COMPACT_ATOMS: atom_id res chain seq x y z
N MET A 1 -2.19 -3.81 -1.08
CA MET A 1 -2.48 -4.63 0.12
C MET A 1 -2.23 -3.84 1.40
N ILE A 2 -1.01 -3.39 1.72
CA ILE A 2 -0.76 -2.57 2.93
C ILE A 2 -1.58 -1.27 2.92
N HIS A 3 -1.57 -0.54 1.80
CA HIS A 3 -2.41 0.64 1.58
C HIS A 3 -3.89 0.38 1.91
N GLU A 4 -4.47 -0.67 1.32
CA GLU A 4 -5.85 -1.08 1.59
C GLU A 4 -6.11 -1.55 3.03
N MET A 5 -5.12 -2.14 3.70
CA MET A 5 -5.24 -2.51 5.11
C MET A 5 -5.36 -1.29 6.01
N PHE A 6 -4.63 -0.21 5.72
CA PHE A 6 -4.78 1.05 6.44
C PHE A 6 -6.17 1.66 6.21
N HIS A 7 -6.69 1.65 4.98
CA HIS A 7 -8.09 2.03 4.70
C HIS A 7 -9.08 1.22 5.53
N ALA A 8 -8.92 -0.10 5.57
CA ALA A 8 -9.80 -0.99 6.31
C ALA A 8 -9.75 -0.72 7.83
N GLU A 9 -8.55 -0.50 8.38
CA GLU A 9 -8.39 -0.19 9.80
C GLU A 9 -8.95 1.17 10.18
N PHE A 10 -8.79 2.18 9.32
CA PHE A 10 -9.41 3.50 9.53
C PHE A 10 -10.93 3.37 9.55
N TYR A 11 -11.50 2.66 8.57
CA TYR A 11 -12.93 2.41 8.51
C TYR A 11 -13.43 1.68 9.76
N ARG A 12 -12.74 0.60 10.18
CA ARG A 12 -13.07 -0.14 11.40
C ARG A 12 -13.04 0.76 12.64
N ALA A 13 -11.97 1.54 12.81
CA ALA A 13 -11.80 2.44 13.94
C ALA A 13 -12.89 3.52 13.98
N VAL A 14 -13.23 4.12 12.84
CA VAL A 14 -14.24 5.18 12.71
C VAL A 14 -15.67 4.65 12.82
N LYS A 15 -15.96 3.41 12.40
CA LYS A 15 -17.34 2.90 12.31
C LYS A 15 -17.74 1.86 13.37
N THR A 16 -16.81 1.38 14.21
CA THR A 16 -17.17 0.42 15.28
C THR A 16 -18.24 0.95 16.25
N ASN A 17 -19.21 0.11 16.62
CA ASN A 17 -20.23 0.45 17.62
C ASN A 17 -19.75 0.18 19.06
N MET A 18 -18.58 -0.45 19.23
CA MET A 18 -17.95 -0.70 20.52
C MET A 18 -16.49 -0.20 20.47
N PRO A 19 -16.26 1.11 20.62
CA PRO A 19 -14.92 1.66 20.52
C PRO A 19 -14.10 1.35 21.77
N SER A 20 -12.86 0.90 21.58
CA SER A 20 -11.83 0.96 22.63
C SER A 20 -11.38 2.41 22.81
N SER A 21 -10.64 2.70 23.89
CA SER A 21 -9.99 4.01 24.09
C SER A 21 -9.13 4.43 22.90
N GLY A 22 -8.41 3.49 22.28
CA GLY A 22 -7.64 3.75 21.06
C GLY A 22 -8.51 4.11 19.84
N ASN A 23 -9.68 3.48 19.70
CA ASN A 23 -10.61 3.84 18.62
C ASN A 23 -11.18 5.25 18.81
N ILE A 24 -11.43 5.68 20.05
CA ILE A 24 -11.91 7.04 20.37
C ILE A 24 -10.83 8.07 20.01
N LEU A 25 -9.59 7.87 20.48
CA LEU A 25 -8.47 8.79 20.19
C LEU A 25 -8.20 8.92 18.68
N PHE A 26 -8.27 7.81 17.94
CA PHE A 26 -8.11 7.83 16.49
C PHE A 26 -9.22 8.64 15.82
N ARG A 27 -10.49 8.43 16.21
CA ARG A 27 -11.63 9.20 15.69
C ARG A 27 -11.47 10.68 15.94
N ASP A 28 -11.12 11.08 17.15
CA ASP A 28 -10.97 12.49 17.50
C ASP A 28 -9.85 13.14 16.67
N THR A 29 -8.73 12.43 16.50
CA THR A 29 -7.61 12.88 15.65
C THR A 29 -8.02 12.98 14.18
N PHE A 30 -8.75 11.98 13.67
CA PHE A 30 -9.24 11.93 12.30
C PHE A 30 -10.25 13.07 12.04
N ASP A 31 -11.21 13.27 12.93
CA ASP A 31 -12.21 14.34 12.85
C ASP A 31 -11.56 15.73 12.92
N GLN A 32 -10.55 15.90 13.79
CA GLN A 32 -9.79 17.16 13.85
C GLN A 32 -9.01 17.41 12.56
N TYR A 33 -8.42 16.37 11.97
CA TYR A 33 -7.73 16.46 10.68
C TYR A 33 -8.71 16.86 9.56
N VAL A 34 -9.86 16.18 9.45
CA VAL A 34 -10.91 16.51 8.48
C VAL A 34 -11.38 17.97 8.62
N LYS A 35 -11.60 18.44 9.86
CA LYS A 35 -12.01 19.82 10.14
C LYS A 35 -10.93 20.85 9.80
N THR A 36 -9.65 20.49 9.95
CA THR A 36 -8.52 21.40 9.67
C THR A 36 -8.29 21.59 8.18
N TYR A 37 -8.52 20.55 7.37
CA TYR A 37 -8.24 20.52 5.93
C TYR A 37 -9.52 20.49 5.06
N MET A 38 -10.54 21.29 5.41
CA MET A 38 -11.84 21.34 4.72
C MET A 38 -11.70 21.40 3.18
N GLY A 39 -12.39 20.50 2.46
CA GLY A 39 -12.63 20.63 1.01
C GLY A 39 -11.91 19.64 0.08
N THR A 40 -11.04 18.77 0.57
CA THR A 40 -10.44 17.72 -0.26
C THR A 40 -11.25 16.44 -0.16
N ALA A 41 -11.74 15.91 -1.28
CA ALA A 41 -12.63 14.75 -1.36
C ALA A 41 -12.06 13.43 -0.79
N ASP A 42 -10.85 13.43 -0.23
CA ASP A 42 -10.14 12.21 0.15
C ASP A 42 -9.34 12.29 1.46
N HIS A 43 -10.07 12.57 2.55
CA HIS A 43 -9.49 12.74 3.88
C HIS A 43 -8.70 11.51 4.39
N HIS A 44 -9.06 10.30 3.94
CA HIS A 44 -8.39 9.07 4.34
C HIS A 44 -7.01 8.97 3.67
N HIS A 45 -6.94 9.24 2.36
CA HIS A 45 -5.67 9.28 1.65
C HIS A 45 -4.78 10.42 2.12
N ASN A 46 -5.34 11.60 2.42
CA ASN A 46 -4.55 12.72 2.96
C ASN A 46 -3.97 12.41 4.33
N LEU A 47 -4.75 11.84 5.26
CA LEU A 47 -4.22 11.44 6.56
C LEU A 47 -3.16 10.34 6.41
N MET A 48 -3.37 9.38 5.49
CA MET A 48 -2.36 8.37 5.18
C MET A 48 -1.07 8.99 4.65
N ALA A 49 -1.15 9.92 3.70
CA ALA A 49 0.00 10.63 3.17
C ALA A 49 0.81 11.32 4.29
N ASP A 50 0.10 12.03 5.18
CA ASP A 50 0.70 12.87 6.21
C ASP A 50 1.24 12.12 7.43
N ARG A 51 0.68 10.95 7.76
CA ARG A 51 0.97 10.26 9.03
C ARG A 51 1.45 8.83 8.88
N TYR A 52 1.12 8.15 7.78
CA TYR A 52 1.32 6.71 7.66
C TYR A 52 2.13 6.29 6.45
N LEU A 53 2.37 7.19 5.48
CA LEU A 53 3.15 6.87 4.28
C LEU A 53 4.59 6.46 4.61
N ASP A 54 5.22 7.14 5.58
CA ASP A 54 6.55 6.76 6.07
C ASP A 54 6.54 5.38 6.75
N VAL A 55 5.51 5.11 7.56
CA VAL A 55 5.34 3.82 8.26
C VAL A 55 5.14 2.68 7.25
N MET A 56 4.28 2.89 6.25
CA MET A 56 4.04 1.92 5.18
C MET A 56 5.32 1.66 4.38
N ALA A 57 6.08 2.71 4.06
CA ALA A 57 7.35 2.58 3.35
C ALA A 57 8.40 1.80 4.16
N ASP A 58 8.49 2.02 5.47
CA ASP A 58 9.41 1.28 6.34
C ASP A 58 9.03 -0.21 6.43
N ILE A 59 7.73 -0.52 6.59
CA ILE A 59 7.24 -1.90 6.57
C ILE A 59 7.56 -2.57 5.23
N LEU A 60 7.32 -1.89 4.11
CA LEU A 60 7.64 -2.43 2.77
C LEU A 60 9.13 -2.67 2.58
N ALA A 61 9.98 -1.75 3.04
CA ALA A 61 11.43 -1.91 2.98
C ALA A 61 11.89 -3.11 3.82
N ASP A 62 11.33 -3.29 5.01
CA ASP A 62 11.68 -4.41 5.89
C ASP A 62 11.16 -5.76 5.38
N ILE A 63 9.99 -5.80 4.75
CA ILE A 63 9.51 -7.00 4.05
C ILE A 63 10.45 -7.31 2.88
N HIS A 64 10.82 -6.32 2.07
CA HIS A 64 11.68 -6.54 0.91
C HIS A 64 13.05 -7.12 1.30
N LYS A 65 13.65 -6.62 2.39
CA LYS A 65 14.90 -7.17 2.96
C LYS A 65 14.81 -8.66 3.32
N LYS A 66 13.62 -9.15 3.71
CA LYS A 66 13.36 -10.55 4.09
C LYS A 66 13.03 -11.45 2.90
N LEU A 67 12.84 -10.86 1.72
CA LEU A 67 12.58 -11.57 0.48
C LEU A 67 13.87 -11.65 -0.33
N ASP A 68 13.92 -11.06 -1.51
CA ASP A 68 15.05 -11.14 -2.44
C ASP A 68 15.64 -9.76 -2.77
N TYR A 69 15.92 -8.99 -1.70
CA TYR A 69 16.45 -7.63 -1.84
C TYR A 69 17.73 -7.58 -2.66
N THR A 70 18.66 -8.51 -2.45
CA THR A 70 19.97 -8.48 -3.09
C THR A 70 19.87 -8.66 -4.61
N ALA A 71 19.07 -9.62 -5.08
CA ALA A 71 18.88 -9.81 -6.52
C ALA A 71 18.20 -8.58 -7.14
N PHE A 72 17.14 -8.07 -6.50
CA PHE A 72 16.42 -6.90 -7.00
C PHE A 72 17.28 -5.62 -7.01
N ALA A 73 18.07 -5.38 -5.97
CA ALA A 73 18.98 -4.24 -5.90
C ALA A 73 20.08 -4.32 -6.97
N ASN A 74 20.57 -5.52 -7.27
CA ASN A 74 21.56 -5.72 -8.34
C ASN A 74 20.98 -5.40 -9.73
N GLU A 75 19.74 -5.78 -10.01
CA GLU A 75 19.05 -5.45 -11.28
C GLU A 75 18.85 -3.93 -11.46
N LEU A 76 18.69 -3.20 -10.35
CA LEU A 76 18.45 -1.76 -10.38
C LEU A 76 19.69 -0.91 -10.06
N LYS A 77 20.89 -1.50 -9.99
CA LYS A 77 22.11 -0.78 -9.57
C LYS A 77 22.43 0.44 -10.44
N ASP A 78 22.05 0.43 -11.71
CA ASP A 78 22.30 1.55 -12.64
C ASP A 78 21.33 2.73 -12.40
N VAL A 79 20.18 2.46 -11.77
CA VAL A 79 19.18 3.46 -11.38
C VAL A 79 19.36 3.88 -9.91
N TYR A 80 19.74 2.92 -9.05
CA TYR A 80 19.89 3.08 -7.61
C TYR A 80 21.25 2.52 -7.15
N PRO A 81 22.36 3.20 -7.48
CA PRO A 81 23.72 2.70 -7.21
C PRO A 81 24.03 2.56 -5.71
N ASN A 82 23.28 3.29 -4.86
CA ASN A 82 23.42 3.26 -3.41
C ASN A 82 22.33 2.43 -2.73
N GLY A 83 21.69 1.52 -3.46
CA GLY A 83 20.56 0.72 -2.99
C GLY A 83 19.22 1.44 -3.13
N ILE A 84 18.14 0.68 -2.92
CA ILE A 84 16.77 1.14 -3.15
C ILE A 84 16.37 2.22 -2.11
N PRO A 85 16.05 3.46 -2.53
CA PRO A 85 15.77 4.56 -1.61
C PRO A 85 14.39 4.44 -0.95
N LYS A 86 14.19 5.09 0.20
CA LYS A 86 12.88 5.11 0.90
C LYS A 86 11.76 5.65 0.01
N SER A 87 12.06 6.61 -0.87
CA SER A 87 11.10 7.17 -1.82
C SER A 87 10.49 6.13 -2.75
N PHE A 88 11.23 5.10 -3.15
CA PHE A 88 10.70 3.97 -3.93
C PHE A 88 9.56 3.27 -3.19
N TYR A 89 9.75 2.98 -1.90
CA TYR A 89 8.74 2.33 -1.08
C TYR A 89 7.57 3.25 -0.74
N LYS A 90 7.80 4.56 -0.60
CA LYS A 90 6.71 5.56 -0.50
C LYS A 90 5.86 5.56 -1.76
N SER A 91 6.47 5.61 -2.93
CA SER A 91 5.73 5.52 -4.21
C SER A 91 4.97 4.20 -4.33
N LEU A 92 5.57 3.08 -3.93
CA LEU A 92 4.91 1.78 -3.93
C LEU A 92 3.73 1.71 -2.93
N ALA A 93 3.84 2.36 -1.76
CA ALA A 93 2.78 2.46 -0.77
C ALA A 93 1.64 3.39 -1.21
N TRP A 94 1.94 4.43 -1.98
CA TRP A 94 0.98 5.43 -2.43
C TRP A 94 0.24 5.03 -3.71
N GLU A 95 0.98 4.72 -4.77
CA GLU A 95 0.44 4.45 -6.11
C GLU A 95 0.11 2.97 -6.35
N GLY A 96 0.52 2.10 -5.42
CA GLY A 96 0.59 0.67 -5.66
C GLY A 96 1.54 0.34 -6.82
N LEU A 97 1.41 -0.87 -7.37
CA LEU A 97 2.20 -1.25 -8.55
C LEU A 97 1.61 -0.65 -9.84
N THR A 98 0.29 -0.42 -9.90
CA THR A 98 -0.49 -0.20 -11.13
C THR A 98 -0.04 0.94 -12.05
N GLY A 99 0.57 2.00 -11.48
CA GLY A 99 1.08 3.16 -12.23
C GLY A 99 2.55 3.07 -12.65
N THR A 100 3.28 2.01 -12.29
CA THR A 100 4.74 1.95 -12.46
C THR A 100 5.17 1.27 -13.77
N LEU A 101 6.35 1.62 -14.29
CA LEU A 101 6.99 0.91 -15.41
C LEU A 101 7.15 -0.59 -15.09
N SER A 102 7.55 -0.91 -13.86
CA SER A 102 7.69 -2.28 -13.38
C SER A 102 6.40 -3.08 -13.49
N PHE A 103 5.23 -2.46 -13.28
CA PHE A 103 3.94 -3.13 -13.48
C PHE A 103 3.59 -3.34 -14.94
N GLN A 104 3.96 -2.42 -15.84
CA GLN A 104 3.82 -2.66 -17.28
C GLN A 104 4.73 -3.80 -17.76
N ILE A 105 5.96 -3.87 -17.24
CA ILE A 105 6.88 -5.00 -17.48
C ILE A 105 6.26 -6.30 -16.94
N MET A 106 5.74 -6.29 -15.72
CA MET A 106 5.12 -7.43 -15.06
C MET A 106 3.98 -8.05 -15.89
N LYS A 107 3.11 -7.23 -16.50
CA LYS A 107 2.02 -7.69 -17.39
C LYS A 107 2.51 -8.50 -18.58
N ASN A 108 3.71 -8.18 -19.08
CA ASN A 108 4.27 -8.79 -20.28
C ASN A 108 5.10 -10.04 -20.00
N VAL A 109 5.42 -10.34 -18.73
CA VAL A 109 6.14 -11.56 -18.35
C VAL A 109 5.27 -12.78 -18.62
N LYS A 110 5.71 -13.63 -19.55
CA LYS A 110 5.09 -14.93 -19.87
C LYS A 110 5.88 -16.06 -19.22
N VAL A 111 5.17 -17.06 -18.72
CA VAL A 111 5.75 -18.30 -18.18
C VAL A 111 4.99 -19.49 -18.75
N ASN A 112 5.65 -20.63 -18.87
CA ASN A 112 5.02 -21.85 -19.34
C ASN A 112 4.24 -22.54 -18.20
N PRO A 113 3.06 -23.13 -18.47
CA PRO A 113 2.37 -23.97 -17.51
C PRO A 113 3.29 -25.05 -16.93
N PRO A 114 3.17 -25.40 -15.64
CA PRO A 114 2.12 -24.99 -14.70
C PRO A 114 2.43 -23.70 -13.91
N LEU A 115 3.49 -22.97 -14.26
CA LEU A 115 3.89 -21.76 -13.53
C LEU A 115 2.90 -20.61 -13.78
N LYS A 116 2.64 -19.82 -12.74
CA LYS A 116 1.89 -18.55 -12.84
C LYS A 116 2.86 -17.40 -12.99
N SER A 117 2.62 -16.52 -13.97
CA SER A 117 3.39 -15.30 -14.14
C SER A 117 3.18 -14.37 -12.94
N PRO A 118 4.10 -13.44 -12.68
CA PRO A 118 3.91 -12.42 -11.65
C PRO A 118 2.58 -11.67 -11.79
N PHE A 119 2.15 -11.36 -13.02
CA PHE A 119 0.86 -10.72 -13.27
C PHE A 119 -0.34 -11.63 -12.96
N GLN A 120 -0.27 -12.92 -13.30
CA GLN A 120 -1.32 -13.88 -12.96
C GLN A 120 -1.48 -14.05 -11.44
N LYS A 121 -0.36 -14.08 -10.69
CA LYS A 121 -0.37 -14.09 -9.22
C LYS A 121 -0.97 -12.80 -8.64
N TYR A 122 -0.66 -11.65 -9.25
CA TYR A 122 -1.24 -10.37 -8.87
C TYR A 122 -2.77 -10.34 -9.06
N GLU A 123 -3.28 -10.75 -10.23
CA GLU A 123 -4.73 -10.77 -10.50
C GLU A 123 -5.48 -11.75 -9.58
N GLU A 124 -4.87 -12.90 -9.27
CA GLU A 124 -5.42 -13.85 -8.29
C GLU A 124 -5.50 -13.24 -6.89
N ALA A 125 -4.43 -12.59 -6.42
CA ALA A 125 -4.42 -11.91 -5.12
C ALA A 125 -5.42 -10.76 -5.07
N LYS A 126 -5.56 -9.97 -6.15
CA LYS A 126 -6.55 -8.91 -6.29
C LYS A 126 -7.97 -9.47 -6.18
N ARG A 127 -8.27 -10.55 -6.92
CA ARG A 127 -9.57 -11.22 -6.86
C ARG A 127 -9.88 -11.72 -5.44
N LEU A 128 -8.90 -12.34 -4.77
CA LEU A 128 -9.04 -12.77 -3.37
C LEU A 128 -9.32 -11.59 -2.43
N SER A 129 -8.62 -10.46 -2.59
CA SER A 129 -8.87 -9.27 -1.77
C SER A 129 -10.26 -8.67 -1.98
N GLN A 130 -10.79 -8.71 -3.20
CA GLN A 130 -12.13 -8.22 -3.54
C GLN A 130 -13.23 -9.13 -2.98
N MET A 131 -12.96 -10.41 -2.78
CA MET A 131 -13.91 -11.32 -2.13
C MET A 131 -14.05 -11.03 -0.63
N GLY A 132 -13.08 -10.34 -0.01
CA GLY A 132 -13.11 -9.93 1.40
C GLY A 132 -13.55 -8.47 1.63
N LEU A 133 -13.58 -7.62 0.60
CA LEU A 133 -13.92 -6.21 0.69
C LEU A 133 -15.25 -5.94 -0.02
N LYS A 134 -16.31 -5.63 0.74
CA LYS A 134 -17.53 -5.04 0.15
C LYS A 134 -17.15 -3.72 -0.51
N ASN A 135 -17.51 -3.54 -1.79
CA ASN A 135 -17.30 -2.32 -2.57
C ASN A 135 -17.54 -1.07 -1.71
N CYS A 136 -16.49 -0.26 -1.54
CA CYS A 136 -16.57 1.06 -0.93
C CYS A 136 -17.05 2.04 -2.00
N ASN A 137 -18.37 2.23 -2.08
CA ASN A 137 -18.97 3.46 -2.61
C ASN A 137 -19.29 4.39 -1.45
#